data_AF-A0A833G145-F1
#
_entry.id   AF-A0A833G145-F1
#
_cell.length_a   1.000
_cell.length_b   1.000
_cell.length_c   1.000
_cell.angle_alpha   90.00
_cell.angle_beta   90.00
_cell.angle_gamma   90.00
#
_symmetry.space_group_name_H-M   'P 1'
#
loop_
_entity.id
_entity.type
_entity.pdbx_description
1 polymer ?
#
loop_
_entity_poly.entity_id
_entity_poly.type
_entity_poly.pdbx_seq_one_letter_code
_entity_poly.pdbx_strand_id
1 'polypeptide(L)'
;ALDLFSARAEAIAAHGLSQGAILYDAGFGRPLDYYTGLVFEITTGGSLPLVGGGRYDRLLTMLGAKAPIPGVGFSVWLDRIAAIREPASGGQA
;
A
#
# COMPACT_ATOMS: atom_id res chain seq x y z
N ALA A 1 1.60 -5.26 -17.59
CA ALA A 1 1.80 -5.09 -16.14
C ALA A 1 2.97 -4.15 -15.84
N LEU A 2 4.12 -4.38 -16.49
CA LEU A 2 5.30 -3.50 -16.37
C LEU A 2 5.03 -2.07 -16.83
N ASP A 3 4.34 -1.86 -17.96
CA ASP A 3 4.00 -0.50 -18.44
C ASP A 3 3.16 0.28 -17.42
N LEU A 4 2.17 -0.39 -16.80
CA LEU A 4 1.35 0.19 -15.75
C LEU A 4 2.15 0.47 -14.47
N PHE A 5 3.19 -0.30 -14.20
CA PHE A 5 4.11 -0.02 -13.09
C PHE A 5 4.94 1.23 -13.41
N SER A 6 5.57 1.30 -14.58
CA SER A 6 6.36 2.47 -15.02
C SER A 6 5.52 3.75 -15.01
N ALA A 7 4.33 3.73 -15.60
CA ALA A 7 3.43 4.89 -15.61
C ALA A 7 3.05 5.36 -14.20
N ARG A 8 2.90 4.44 -13.23
CA ARG A 8 2.64 4.79 -11.82
C ARG A 8 3.89 5.36 -11.14
N ALA A 9 5.06 4.78 -11.36
CA ALA A 9 6.31 5.29 -10.80
C ALA A 9 6.62 6.71 -11.31
N GLU A 10 6.38 6.97 -12.59
CA GLU A 10 6.47 8.30 -13.20
C GLU A 10 5.47 9.29 -12.59
N ALA A 11 4.20 8.89 -12.45
CA ALA A 11 3.19 9.73 -11.82
C ALA A 11 3.53 10.06 -10.36
N ILE A 12 4.02 9.09 -9.59
CA ILE A 12 4.46 9.29 -8.20
C ILE A 12 5.64 10.27 -8.15
N ALA A 13 6.61 10.12 -9.05
CA ALA A 13 7.76 11.02 -9.16
C ALA A 13 7.33 12.46 -9.51
N ALA A 14 6.34 12.62 -10.39
CA ALA A 14 5.77 13.92 -10.73
C ALA A 14 5.10 14.62 -9.54
N HIS A 15 4.70 13.88 -8.51
CA HIS A 15 4.21 14.42 -7.24
C HIS A 15 5.30 14.73 -6.20
N GLY A 16 6.59 14.68 -6.59
CA GLY A 16 7.72 15.03 -5.73
C GLY A 16 8.12 13.93 -4.73
N LEU A 17 7.59 12.72 -4.89
CA LEU A 17 7.99 11.57 -4.08
C LEU A 17 9.23 10.91 -4.71
N SER A 18 10.23 10.60 -3.87
CA SER A 18 11.47 9.98 -4.32
C SER A 18 11.21 8.59 -4.92
N GLN A 19 11.65 8.37 -6.16
CA GLN A 19 11.57 7.05 -6.80
C GLN A 19 12.35 5.97 -6.02
N GLY A 20 13.41 6.36 -5.29
CA GLY A 20 14.18 5.44 -4.45
C GLY A 20 13.40 4.90 -3.25
N ALA A 21 12.25 5.48 -2.94
CA ALA A 21 11.33 4.96 -1.91
C ALA A 21 10.32 3.95 -2.47
N ILE A 22 10.28 3.73 -3.79
CA ILE A 22 9.34 2.82 -4.45
C ILE A 22 10.10 1.57 -4.87
N LEU A 23 9.85 0.47 -4.18
CA LEU A 23 10.43 -0.84 -4.51
C LEU A 23 9.39 -1.69 -5.24
N TYR A 24 9.80 -2.33 -6.33
CA TYR A 24 9.00 -3.35 -7.01
C TYR A 24 9.41 -4.73 -6.51
N ASP A 25 8.42 -5.53 -6.13
CA ASP A 25 8.59 -6.93 -5.78
C ASP A 25 7.57 -7.77 -6.54
N ALA A 26 8.05 -8.67 -7.40
CA ALA A 26 7.21 -9.56 -8.20
C ALA A 26 6.63 -10.73 -7.40
N GLY A 27 7.23 -11.07 -6.25
CA GLY A 27 6.73 -12.07 -5.30
C GLY A 27 5.75 -11.49 -4.29
N PHE A 28 5.62 -10.16 -4.24
CA PHE A 28 4.71 -9.48 -3.35
C PHE A 28 3.25 -9.64 -3.79
N GLY A 29 2.48 -10.30 -2.96
CA GLY A 29 1.04 -10.45 -3.08
C GLY A 29 0.38 -10.48 -1.70
N ARG A 30 -0.88 -10.07 -1.63
CA ARG A 30 -1.68 -10.22 -0.41
C ARG A 30 -2.54 -11.47 -0.50
N PRO A 31 -2.85 -12.12 0.64
CA PRO A 31 -3.73 -13.31 0.67
C PRO A 31 -5.22 -12.96 0.41
N LEU A 32 -5.52 -11.76 -0.11
CA LEU A 32 -6.88 -11.27 -0.32
C LEU A 32 -7.20 -11.26 -1.80
N ASP A 33 -8.08 -12.17 -2.22
CA ASP A 33 -8.41 -12.42 -3.62
C ASP A 33 -9.22 -11.30 -4.30
N TYR A 34 -9.60 -10.25 -3.55
CA TYR A 34 -10.36 -9.13 -4.09
C TYR A 34 -9.51 -8.11 -4.84
N TYR A 35 -8.18 -8.12 -4.68
CA TYR A 35 -7.31 -7.21 -5.43
C TYR A 35 -7.25 -7.60 -6.90
N THR A 36 -7.21 -6.58 -7.77
CA THR A 36 -7.37 -6.73 -9.23
C THR A 36 -6.30 -5.99 -10.02
N GLY A 37 -5.38 -5.31 -9.35
CA GLY A 37 -4.36 -4.48 -9.98
C GLY A 37 -3.20 -4.18 -9.03
N LEU A 38 -2.83 -2.90 -8.92
CA LEU A 38 -1.80 -2.46 -7.98
C LEU A 38 -2.12 -2.94 -6.56
N VAL A 39 -1.13 -3.52 -5.89
CA VAL A 39 -1.11 -3.74 -4.45
C VAL A 39 0.17 -3.09 -3.92
N PHE A 40 0.10 -2.48 -2.74
CA PHE A 40 1.25 -1.81 -2.13
C PHE A 40 1.23 -1.91 -0.61
N GLU A 41 2.42 -1.74 -0.04
CA GLU A 41 2.67 -1.51 1.38
C GLU A 41 3.61 -0.31 1.55
N ILE A 42 3.48 0.39 2.68
CA ILE A 42 4.42 1.42 3.11
C ILE A 42 5.01 0.97 4.44
N THR A 43 6.34 0.95 4.53
CA THR A 43 7.09 0.51 5.72
C THR A 43 8.13 1.56 6.11
N THR A 44 8.73 1.42 7.29
CA THR A 44 9.90 2.20 7.70
C THR A 44 11.04 1.25 8.03
N GLY A 45 12.11 1.24 7.22
CA GLY A 45 13.35 0.52 7.54
C GLY A 45 13.18 -0.98 7.80
N GLY A 46 12.42 -1.71 6.97
CA GLY A 46 12.23 -3.16 7.12
C GLY A 46 11.30 -3.57 8.27
N SER A 47 10.60 -2.61 8.89
CA SER A 47 9.56 -2.88 9.88
C SER A 47 8.34 -3.58 9.28
N LEU A 48 7.43 -4.01 10.17
CA LEU A 48 6.07 -4.36 9.78
C LEU A 48 5.40 -3.22 8.97
N PRO A 49 4.49 -3.54 8.05
CA PRO A 49 3.84 -2.53 7.22
C PRO A 49 2.99 -1.57 8.05
N LEU A 50 3.07 -0.28 7.73
CA LEU A 50 2.30 0.81 8.35
C LEU A 50 1.04 1.15 7.58
N VAL A 51 1.08 0.95 6.26
CA VAL A 51 -0.03 1.16 5.35
C VAL A 51 -0.08 -0.02 4.39
N GLY A 52 -1.30 -0.47 4.07
CA GLY A 52 -1.54 -1.52 3.11
C GLY A 52 -2.72 -1.16 2.23
N GLY A 53 -2.59 -1.34 0.92
CA GLY A 53 -3.67 -0.97 0.02
C GLY A 53 -3.52 -1.54 -1.38
N GLY A 54 -4.45 -1.14 -2.24
CA GLY A 54 -4.45 -1.56 -3.63
C GLY A 54 -5.77 -1.30 -4.35
N ARG A 55 -5.84 -1.73 -5.61
CA ARG A 55 -7.00 -1.62 -6.49
C ARG A 55 -7.86 -2.88 -6.44
N TYR A 56 -9.16 -2.70 -6.24
CA TYR A 56 -10.15 -3.75 -5.96
C TYR A 56 -11.44 -3.59 -6.78
N ASP A 57 -11.33 -3.60 -8.10
CA ASP A 57 -12.42 -3.27 -9.02
C ASP A 57 -13.60 -4.24 -9.02
N ARG A 58 -13.39 -5.46 -8.50
CA ARG A 58 -14.44 -6.48 -8.40
C ARG A 58 -15.14 -6.51 -7.05
N LEU A 59 -14.61 -5.80 -6.04
CA LEU A 59 -15.10 -5.92 -4.66
C LEU A 59 -16.58 -5.56 -4.55
N LEU A 60 -16.99 -4.43 -5.11
CA LEU A 60 -18.37 -3.98 -4.96
C LEU A 60 -19.36 -4.86 -5.74
N THR A 61 -18.94 -5.42 -6.87
CA THR A 61 -19.75 -6.41 -7.61
C THR A 61 -19.93 -7.69 -6.80
N MET A 62 -18.88 -8.18 -6.12
CA MET A 62 -18.97 -9.33 -5.22
C MET A 62 -19.89 -9.06 -4.02
N LEU A 63 -20.07 -7.79 -3.64
CA LEU A 63 -20.99 -7.35 -2.58
C LEU A 63 -22.40 -6.98 -3.08
N GLY A 64 -22.71 -7.22 -4.36
CA GLY A 64 -24.07 -7.06 -4.91
C GLY A 64 -24.31 -5.78 -5.72
N ALA A 65 -23.28 -5.01 -6.08
CA ALA A 65 -23.43 -3.88 -6.99
C ALA A 65 -23.93 -4.35 -8.37
N LYS A 66 -24.94 -3.67 -8.91
CA LYS A 66 -25.57 -4.00 -10.21
C LYS A 66 -24.68 -3.72 -11.42
N ALA A 67 -23.63 -2.93 -11.24
CA ALA A 67 -22.64 -2.61 -12.26
C ALA A 67 -21.23 -2.66 -11.65
N PRO A 68 -20.17 -2.88 -12.45
CA PRO A 68 -18.80 -2.77 -11.99
C PRO A 68 -18.52 -1.37 -11.45
N ILE A 69 -17.97 -1.30 -10.23
CA ILE A 69 -17.55 -0.05 -9.59
C ILE A 69 -16.06 -0.20 -9.27
N PRO A 70 -15.16 0.46 -10.02
CA PRO A 70 -13.74 0.39 -9.75
C PRO A 70 -13.41 1.05 -8.40
N GLY A 71 -12.43 0.51 -7.69
CA GLY A 71 -12.10 0.91 -6.32
C GLY A 71 -10.62 0.89 -6.05
N VAL A 72 -10.13 1.89 -5.31
CA VAL A 72 -8.78 1.93 -4.78
C VAL A 72 -8.83 2.52 -3.37
N GLY A 73 -8.00 1.99 -2.49
CA GLY A 73 -7.95 2.44 -1.11
C GLY A 73 -6.82 1.78 -0.34
N PHE A 74 -6.71 2.16 0.92
CA PHE A 74 -5.70 1.67 1.83
C PHE A 74 -6.23 1.70 3.26
N SER A 75 -5.62 0.88 4.11
CA SER A 75 -5.77 0.93 5.56
C SER A 75 -4.45 1.35 6.20
N VAL A 76 -4.55 1.93 7.39
CA VAL A 76 -3.42 2.43 8.16
C VAL A 76 -3.44 1.78 9.54
N TRP A 77 -2.31 1.23 9.97
CA TRP A 77 -2.16 0.70 11.33
C TRP A 77 -1.72 1.81 12.29
N LEU A 78 -2.69 2.45 12.93
CA LEU A 78 -2.43 3.59 13.83
C LEU A 78 -1.52 3.22 15.00
N ASP A 79 -1.69 2.05 15.61
CA ASP A 79 -0.85 1.59 16.73
C ASP A 79 0.62 1.45 16.32
N ARG A 80 0.87 0.94 15.09
CA ARG A 80 2.24 0.82 14.56
C ARG A 80 2.85 2.19 14.28
N ILE A 81 2.05 3.13 13.79
CA ILE A 81 2.49 4.52 13.59
C ILE A 81 2.76 5.20 14.94
N ALA A 82 1.93 4.96 15.95
CA ALA A 82 2.15 5.51 17.28
C ALA A 82 3.47 4.99 17.88
N ALA A 83 3.71 3.68 17.79
CA ALA A 83 4.92 3.05 18.31
C ALA A 83 6.23 3.55 17.67
N ILE A 84 6.21 4.02 16.43
CA ILE A 84 7.39 4.63 15.78
C ILE A 84 7.52 6.13 16.04
N ARG A 85 6.44 6.80 16.46
CA ARG A 85 6.44 8.23 16.80
C ARG A 85 6.85 8.48 18.24
N GLU A 86 6.59 7.53 19.12
CA GLU A 86 7.11 7.57 20.47
C GLU A 86 8.64 7.39 20.40
N PRO A 87 9.44 8.39 20.82
CA PRO A 87 10.87 8.16 20.98
C PRO A 87 11.02 7.01 21.95
N ALA A 88 11.96 6.10 21.70
CA ALA A 88 12.34 5.08 22.66
C ALA A 88 12.65 5.80 23.98
N SER A 89 11.70 5.80 24.91
CA SER A 89 11.89 6.38 26.22
C SER A 89 12.98 5.53 26.86
N GLY A 90 14.17 6.11 26.98
CA GLY A 90 15.31 5.49 27.61
C GLY A 90 14.95 5.05 29.02
N GLY A 91 14.61 3.78 29.16
CA GLY A 91 14.59 3.07 30.43
C GLY A 91 15.95 2.40 30.63
N GLN A 92 16.93 3.16 31.08
CA GLN A 92 18.06 2.64 31.86
C GLN A 92 17.87 3.09 33.30
N ALA A 93 17.48 2.15 34.16
CA ALA A 93 17.91 2.03 35.56
C ALA A 93 17.60 0.60 36.01
#